data_AF-A0A957JEX1-F1
#
_entry.id   AF-A0A957JEX1-F1
#
_cell.length_a   1.000
_cell.length_b   1.000
_cell.length_c   1.000
_cell.angle_alpha   90.00
_cell.angle_beta   90.00
_cell.angle_gamma   90.00
#
_symmetry.space_group_name_H-M   'P 1'
#
loop_
_entity.id
_entity.type
_entity.pdbx_description
1 polymer ?
#
loop_
_entity_poly.entity_id
_entity_poly.type
_entity_poly.pdbx_seq_one_letter_code
_entity_poly.pdbx_strand_id
1 'polypeptide(L)'
;MPVQGNFINVVGRDEIFALLDNLDEFATYGTIGAVFSSGAVNEYGDRYEFYVQSREEQAWMHKGRWQTEEDVAEEKEPDVADILESVAQMIIDGASGAQLRPMVRQALELIRRRLREYPPKPGTSRYERTGRLRNSWEIELLI
;
A
#
# COMPACT_ATOMS: atom_id res chain seq x y z
N MET A 1 -13.99 4.93 18.70
CA MET A 1 -13.39 5.91 17.77
C MET A 1 -12.55 5.11 16.78
N PRO A 2 -12.99 4.87 15.54
CA PRO A 2 -12.16 4.13 14.60
C PRO A 2 -11.04 5.04 14.10
N VAL A 3 -9.84 4.47 14.07
CA VAL A 3 -8.59 5.13 13.70
C VAL A 3 -8.63 5.41 12.20
N GLN A 4 -8.44 6.67 11.80
CA GLN A 4 -8.17 7.07 10.42
C GLN A 4 -6.82 6.48 10.01
N GLY A 5 -6.82 5.23 9.53
CA GLY A 5 -5.77 4.74 8.65
C GLY A 5 -6.04 5.30 7.26
N ASN A 6 -5.02 5.86 6.60
CA ASN A 6 -5.11 6.20 5.19
C ASN A 6 -5.24 4.90 4.40
N PHE A 7 -6.48 4.49 4.13
CA PHE A 7 -6.76 3.46 3.15
C PHE A 7 -6.39 4.03 1.79
N ILE A 8 -5.34 3.48 1.17
CA ILE A 8 -5.10 3.66 -0.25
C ILE A 8 -6.23 2.91 -0.96
N ASN A 9 -7.27 3.64 -1.36
CA ASN A 9 -8.33 3.12 -2.20
C ASN A 9 -7.72 2.83 -3.57
N VAL A 10 -7.60 1.54 -3.90
CA VAL A 10 -7.19 1.12 -5.23
C VAL A 10 -8.35 1.39 -6.17
N VAL A 11 -8.24 2.45 -6.96
CA VAL A 11 -9.24 2.81 -7.97
C VAL A 11 -9.22 1.76 -9.08
N GLY A 12 -10.14 0.79 -9.02
CA GLY A 12 -10.65 0.16 -10.23
C GLY A 12 -11.65 1.10 -10.90
N ARG A 13 -11.80 1.05 -12.23
CA ARG A 13 -12.93 1.70 -12.91
C ARG A 13 -14.23 1.36 -12.18
N ASP A 14 -15.16 2.30 -12.08
CA ASP A 14 -16.45 2.18 -11.38
C ASP A 14 -17.20 0.86 -11.66
N GLU A 15 -16.97 0.26 -12.84
CA GLU A 15 -17.52 -1.02 -13.29
C GLU A 15 -17.01 -2.26 -12.51
N ILE A 16 -15.78 -2.22 -11.99
CA ILE A 16 -15.16 -3.32 -11.22
C ILE A 16 -15.74 -3.38 -9.81
N PHE A 17 -15.98 -2.23 -9.18
CA PHE A 17 -16.59 -2.15 -7.85
C PHE A 17 -18.03 -2.69 -7.85
N ALA A 18 -18.80 -2.42 -8.92
CA ALA A 18 -20.16 -2.95 -9.07
C ALA A 18 -20.21 -4.49 -9.23
N LEU A 19 -19.16 -5.10 -9.78
CA LEU A 19 -19.02 -6.56 -9.87
C LEU A 19 -18.65 -7.19 -8.52
N LEU A 20 -17.79 -6.51 -7.76
CA LEU A 20 -17.31 -6.97 -6.46
C LEU A 20 -18.35 -6.79 -5.35
N ASP A 21 -19.21 -5.76 -5.43
CA ASP A 21 -20.33 -5.52 -4.51
C ASP A 21 -21.39 -6.64 -4.51
N ASN A 22 -21.42 -7.51 -5.52
CA ASN A 22 -22.31 -8.67 -5.58
C ASN A 22 -21.74 -9.92 -4.88
N LEU A 23 -20.55 -9.82 -4.27
CA LEU A 23 -19.96 -10.87 -3.45
C LEU A 23 -20.13 -10.48 -1.98
N ASP A 24 -20.91 -11.25 -1.21
CA ASP A 24 -21.19 -11.00 0.21
C ASP A 24 -19.91 -10.78 1.07
N GLU A 25 -18.77 -11.32 0.66
CA GLU A 25 -17.47 -11.13 1.33
C GLU A 25 -16.83 -9.76 1.07
N PHE A 26 -17.03 -9.15 -0.10
CA PHE A 26 -16.41 -7.86 -0.46
C PHE A 26 -17.15 -6.68 0.17
N ALA A 27 -18.49 -6.77 0.23
CA ALA A 27 -19.36 -5.76 0.84
C ALA A 27 -19.09 -5.53 2.35
N THR A 28 -18.44 -6.48 3.02
CA THR A 28 -18.13 -6.41 4.46
C THR A 28 -16.89 -5.55 4.76
N TYR A 29 -15.91 -5.47 3.85
CA TYR A 29 -14.63 -4.78 4.09
C TYR A 29 -14.23 -3.75 3.03
N GLY A 30 -14.86 -3.73 1.85
CA GLY A 30 -14.52 -2.82 0.75
C GLY A 30 -13.07 -2.92 0.24
N THR A 31 -12.30 -3.92 0.70
CA THR A 31 -10.87 -4.07 0.48
C THR A 31 -10.50 -5.57 0.49
N ILE A 32 -9.68 -6.02 -0.46
CA ILE A 32 -9.21 -7.42 -0.58
C ILE A 32 -7.80 -7.64 0.00
N GLY A 33 -7.14 -6.54 0.36
CA GLY A 33 -5.85 -6.53 1.02
C GLY A 33 -5.29 -5.10 1.08
N ALA A 34 -4.24 -4.93 1.86
CA ALA A 34 -3.63 -3.64 2.13
C ALA A 34 -2.11 -3.72 2.20
N VAL A 35 -1.44 -2.61 1.88
CA VAL A 35 -0.05 -2.36 2.24
C VAL A 35 -0.06 -1.36 3.38
N PHE A 36 0.63 -1.67 4.48
CA PHE A 36 0.69 -0.82 5.66
C PHE A 36 2.11 -0.83 6.26
N SER A 37 2.42 0.17 7.08
CA SER A 37 3.63 0.17 7.90
C SER A 37 3.30 -0.41 9.27
N SER A 38 3.99 -1.45 9.72
CA SER A 38 3.88 -2.03 11.07
C SER A 38 4.43 -1.14 12.20
N GLY A 39 4.77 0.11 11.86
CA GLY A 39 5.31 1.11 12.76
C GLY A 39 6.82 1.14 12.70
N ALA A 40 7.36 2.12 11.98
CA ALA A 40 8.75 2.47 12.15
C ALA A 40 8.81 3.37 13.38
N VAL A 41 9.15 2.82 14.53
CA VAL A 41 9.26 3.60 15.77
C VAL A 41 10.66 4.18 15.93
N ASN A 42 10.72 5.43 16.42
CA ASN A 42 11.97 6.07 16.81
C ASN A 42 12.47 5.46 18.14
N GLU A 43 13.55 6.00 18.71
CA GLU A 43 14.08 5.53 20.00
C GLU A 43 13.13 5.78 21.20
N TYR A 44 12.10 6.60 21.03
CA TYR A 44 11.11 6.97 22.04
C TYR A 44 9.77 6.22 21.90
N GLY A 45 9.63 5.36 20.89
CA GLY A 45 8.40 4.60 20.63
C GLY A 45 7.37 5.34 19.76
N ASP A 46 7.67 6.55 19.29
CA ASP A 46 6.78 7.28 18.40
C ASP A 46 6.92 6.76 16.97
N ARG A 47 5.78 6.57 16.31
CA ARG A 47 5.73 6.27 14.88
C ARG A 47 6.31 7.45 14.09
N TYR A 48 7.35 7.19 13.30
CA TYR A 48 8.01 8.23 12.52
C TYR A 48 7.77 8.09 11.00
N GLU A 49 7.12 7.02 10.55
CA GLU A 49 6.88 6.79 9.11
C GLU A 49 6.16 7.95 8.42
N PHE A 50 5.19 8.58 9.10
CA PHE A 50 4.41 9.71 8.55
C PHE A 50 5.31 10.90 8.20
N TYR A 51 6.27 11.23 9.06
CA TYR A 51 7.21 12.32 8.82
C TYR A 51 8.16 12.06 7.64
N VAL A 52 8.21 10.83 7.12
CA VAL A 52 9.05 10.46 5.98
C VAL A 52 8.24 10.29 4.69
N GLN A 53 7.10 9.59 4.73
CA GLN A 53 6.36 9.18 3.52
C GLN A 53 4.87 9.57 3.51
N SER A 54 4.31 10.30 4.49
CA SER A 54 2.93 10.82 4.35
C SER A 54 2.90 12.16 3.63
N ARG A 55 2.05 12.34 2.61
CA ARG A 55 1.96 13.63 1.89
C ARG A 55 1.57 14.79 2.81
N GLU A 56 0.75 14.53 3.83
CA GLU A 56 0.28 15.53 4.79
C GLU A 56 1.36 15.90 5.83
N GLU A 57 2.00 14.88 6.42
CA GLU A 57 2.87 15.04 7.60
C GLU A 57 4.38 15.04 7.26
N GLN A 58 4.76 14.79 6.00
CA GLN A 58 6.17 14.65 5.62
C GLN A 58 6.99 15.89 6.00
N ALA A 59 8.03 15.66 6.80
CA ALA A 59 8.91 16.72 7.27
C ALA A 59 9.66 17.36 6.09
N TRP A 60 9.92 18.66 6.19
CA TRP A 60 10.47 19.49 5.11
C TRP A 60 11.74 18.91 4.45
N MET A 61 12.59 18.20 5.20
CA MET A 61 13.84 17.60 4.72
C MET A 61 13.65 16.35 3.83
N HIS A 62 12.44 15.79 3.80
CA HIS A 62 12.06 14.66 2.95
C HIS A 62 11.33 15.11 1.68
N LYS A 63 10.71 16.30 1.69
CA LYS A 63 9.97 16.87 0.56
C LYS A 63 10.84 16.96 -0.70
N GLY A 64 10.28 16.50 -1.83
CA GLY A 64 10.95 16.48 -3.13
C GLY A 64 12.08 15.45 -3.28
N ARG A 65 12.34 14.63 -2.26
CA ARG A 65 13.38 13.60 -2.29
C ARG A 65 12.85 12.20 -1.98
N TRP A 66 11.90 12.11 -1.06
CA TRP A 66 11.19 10.87 -0.72
C TRP A 66 9.81 10.91 -1.34
N GLN A 67 9.44 9.82 -2.01
CA GLN A 67 8.05 9.58 -2.42
C GLN A 67 7.13 9.53 -1.19
N THR A 68 5.89 9.96 -1.38
CA THR A 68 4.83 9.74 -0.38
C THR A 68 4.05 8.45 -0.66
N GLU A 69 3.30 7.98 0.32
CA GLU A 69 2.37 6.85 0.22
C GLU A 69 1.35 7.08 -0.89
N GLU A 70 0.82 8.30 -0.96
CA GLU A 70 -0.13 8.77 -1.95
C GLU A 70 0.49 8.87 -3.34
N ASP A 71 1.71 9.41 -3.47
CA ASP A 71 2.42 9.44 -4.76
C ASP A 71 2.64 8.02 -5.30
N VAL A 72 2.99 7.07 -4.43
CA VAL A 72 3.19 5.68 -4.83
C VAL A 72 1.88 5.00 -5.21
N ALA A 73 0.80 5.28 -4.48
CA ALA A 73 -0.53 4.79 -4.83
C ALA A 73 -0.94 5.25 -6.22
N GLU A 74 -0.83 6.55 -6.49
CA GLU A 74 -1.15 7.16 -7.79
C GLU A 74 -0.23 6.62 -8.90
N GLU A 75 1.08 6.46 -8.63
CA GLU A 75 2.04 5.89 -9.58
C GLU A 75 1.71 4.44 -9.96
N LYS A 76 1.25 3.64 -8.98
CA LYS A 76 1.00 2.20 -9.15
C LYS A 76 -0.44 1.84 -9.50
N GLU A 77 -1.36 2.80 -9.48
CA GLU A 77 -2.77 2.60 -9.81
C GLU A 77 -2.98 1.80 -11.11
N PRO A 78 -2.40 2.15 -12.27
CA PRO A 78 -2.65 1.41 -13.51
C PRO A 78 -2.14 -0.04 -13.46
N ASP A 79 -0.92 -0.26 -12.94
CA ASP A 79 -0.35 -1.61 -12.85
C ASP A 79 -1.17 -2.51 -11.91
N VAL A 80 -1.70 -1.92 -10.84
CA VAL A 80 -2.57 -2.62 -9.87
C VAL A 80 -3.94 -2.89 -10.49
N ALA A 81 -4.52 -1.93 -11.21
CA ALA A 81 -5.81 -2.06 -11.88
C ALA A 81 -5.80 -3.22 -12.89
N ASP A 82 -4.76 -3.35 -13.71
CA ASP A 82 -4.61 -4.46 -14.67
C ASP A 82 -4.65 -5.84 -13.98
N ILE A 83 -4.00 -5.97 -12.82
CA ILE A 83 -4.04 -7.21 -12.03
C ILE A 83 -5.44 -7.43 -11.43
N LEU A 84 -6.08 -6.37 -10.94
CA LEU A 84 -7.42 -6.47 -10.36
C LEU A 84 -8.50 -6.79 -11.39
N GLU A 85 -8.37 -6.33 -12.64
CA GLU A 85 -9.22 -6.76 -13.75
C GLU A 85 -9.12 -8.28 -13.96
N SER A 86 -7.89 -8.83 -13.89
CA SER A 86 -7.68 -10.28 -13.97
C SER A 86 -8.28 -11.03 -12.77
N VAL A 87 -8.16 -10.46 -11.56
CA VAL A 87 -8.79 -11.00 -10.33
C VAL A 87 -10.31 -11.01 -10.45
N ALA A 88 -10.91 -9.95 -10.99
CA ALA A 88 -12.36 -9.86 -11.21
C ALA A 88 -12.83 -10.95 -12.19
N GLN A 89 -12.10 -11.18 -13.29
CA GLN A 89 -12.42 -12.28 -14.21
C GLN A 89 -12.30 -13.65 -13.54
N MET A 90 -11.27 -13.88 -12.72
CA MET A 90 -11.13 -15.13 -11.96
C MET A 90 -12.32 -15.38 -11.03
N ILE A 91 -12.83 -14.32 -10.39
CA ILE A 91 -14.02 -14.41 -9.55
C ILE A 91 -15.26 -14.80 -10.38
N ILE A 92 -15.46 -14.16 -11.54
CA ILE A 92 -16.57 -14.49 -12.47
C ILE A 92 -16.50 -15.96 -12.89
N ASP A 93 -15.28 -16.47 -13.11
CA ASP A 93 -15.03 -17.87 -13.48
C ASP A 93 -15.12 -18.84 -12.29
N GLY A 94 -15.43 -18.35 -11.08
CA GLY A 94 -15.64 -19.16 -9.88
C GLY A 94 -14.37 -19.54 -9.12
N ALA A 95 -13.30 -18.73 -9.22
CA ALA A 95 -12.06 -18.97 -8.49
C ALA A 95 -12.26 -18.86 -6.96
N SER A 96 -11.61 -19.78 -6.23
CA SER A 96 -11.56 -19.76 -4.78
C SER A 96 -10.60 -18.69 -4.24
N GLY A 97 -10.79 -18.27 -2.99
CA GLY A 97 -9.85 -17.35 -2.31
C GLY A 97 -8.39 -17.81 -2.37
N ALA A 98 -8.12 -19.13 -2.31
CA ALA A 98 -6.77 -19.67 -2.45
C ALA A 98 -6.12 -19.36 -3.82
N GLN A 99 -6.92 -19.31 -4.90
CA GLN A 99 -6.46 -18.95 -6.24
C GLN A 99 -6.32 -17.43 -6.40
N LEU A 100 -7.11 -16.63 -5.68
CA LEU A 100 -7.05 -15.16 -5.72
C LEU A 100 -5.85 -14.60 -4.94
N ARG A 101 -5.53 -15.18 -3.77
CA ARG A 101 -4.43 -14.76 -2.88
C ARG A 101 -3.11 -14.42 -3.59
N PRO A 102 -2.55 -15.25 -4.50
CA PRO A 102 -1.30 -14.91 -5.19
C PRO A 102 -1.41 -13.67 -6.09
N MET A 103 -2.55 -13.47 -6.75
CA MET A 103 -2.79 -12.31 -7.63
C MET A 103 -2.92 -11.02 -6.81
N VAL A 104 -3.74 -11.06 -5.76
CA VAL A 104 -3.89 -9.91 -4.84
C VAL A 104 -2.55 -9.57 -4.17
N ARG A 105 -1.79 -10.58 -3.74
CA ARG A 105 -0.44 -10.37 -3.21
C ARG A 105 0.50 -9.73 -4.24
N GLN A 106 0.43 -10.13 -5.51
CA GLN A 106 1.26 -9.55 -6.57
C GLN A 106 0.97 -8.06 -6.74
N ALA A 107 -0.31 -7.68 -6.79
CA ALA A 107 -0.73 -6.29 -6.90
C ALA A 107 -0.19 -5.44 -5.73
N LEU A 108 -0.38 -5.90 -4.48
CA LEU A 108 0.10 -5.19 -3.29
C LEU A 108 1.64 -5.12 -3.21
N GLU A 109 2.34 -6.11 -3.76
CA GLU A 109 3.80 -6.12 -3.78
C GLU A 109 4.38 -5.05 -4.73
N LEU A 110 3.64 -4.60 -5.75
CA LEU A 110 4.06 -3.46 -6.59
C LEU A 110 4.19 -2.18 -5.76
N ILE A 111 3.17 -1.90 -4.94
CA ILE A 111 3.12 -0.76 -4.03
C ILE A 111 4.22 -0.91 -2.97
N ARG A 112 4.27 -2.06 -2.29
CA ARG A 112 5.23 -2.30 -1.20
C ARG A 112 6.68 -2.18 -1.67
N ARG A 113 7.04 -2.69 -2.85
CA ARG A 113 8.40 -2.56 -3.38
C ARG A 113 8.77 -1.11 -3.60
N ARG A 114 7.87 -0.34 -4.20
CA ARG A 114 8.09 1.08 -4.47
C ARG A 114 8.22 1.91 -3.18
N LEU A 115 7.41 1.62 -2.16
CA LEU A 115 7.54 2.26 -0.82
C LEU A 115 8.90 1.98 -0.16
N ARG A 116 9.51 0.82 -0.44
CA ARG A 116 10.81 0.39 0.10
C ARG A 116 12.02 0.95 -0.65
N GLU A 117 11.82 1.59 -1.80
CA GLU A 117 12.88 2.22 -2.57
C GLU A 117 13.26 3.57 -1.98
N TYR A 118 14.53 3.73 -1.60
CA TYR A 118 14.97 4.91 -0.86
C TYR A 118 15.86 5.77 -1.73
N PRO A 119 15.68 7.11 -1.73
CA PRO A 119 16.63 8.00 -2.39
C PRO A 119 18.03 7.78 -1.81
N PRO A 120 19.11 8.05 -2.55
CA PRO A 120 20.47 7.95 -2.01
C PRO A 120 20.66 8.84 -0.78
N LYS A 121 21.62 8.47 0.08
CA LYS A 121 21.98 9.28 1.25
C LYS A 121 22.63 10.59 0.76
N PRO A 122 22.20 11.77 1.25
CA PRO A 122 22.90 13.01 0.95
C PRO A 122 24.36 12.91 1.40
N GLY A 123 25.31 13.37 0.57
CA GLY A 123 26.74 13.24 0.86
C GLY A 123 27.18 13.93 2.16
N THR A 124 26.44 14.92 2.63
CA THR A 124 26.69 15.66 3.88
C THR A 124 26.07 15.00 5.12
N SER A 125 25.21 14.00 4.94
CA SER A 125 24.51 13.36 6.05
C SER A 125 25.46 12.43 6.82
N ARG A 126 25.50 12.56 8.15
CA ARG A 126 26.18 11.59 9.03
C ARG A 126 25.29 10.42 9.44
N TYR A 127 23.99 10.49 9.16
CA TYR A 127 23.02 9.47 9.56
C TYR A 127 23.33 8.11 8.92
N GLU A 128 23.45 7.06 9.73
CA GLU A 128 23.51 5.68 9.27
C GLU A 128 22.10 5.11 9.12
N ARG A 129 21.82 4.53 7.95
CA ARG A 129 20.47 4.03 7.65
C ARG A 129 20.22 2.75 8.41
N THR A 130 19.23 2.78 9.29
CA THR A 130 18.83 1.60 10.08
C THR A 130 17.93 0.64 9.29
N GLY A 131 17.34 1.09 8.18
CA GLY A 131 16.40 0.30 7.38
C GLY A 131 15.06 0.02 8.07
N ARG A 132 14.79 0.60 9.25
CA ARG A 132 13.56 0.37 10.02
C ARG A 132 12.30 0.62 9.21
N LEU A 133 12.19 1.79 8.60
CA LEU A 133 11.07 2.13 7.72
C LEU A 133 10.96 1.21 6.48
N ARG A 134 12.07 0.62 6.00
CA ARG A 134 12.04 -0.24 4.80
C ARG A 134 11.46 -1.59 5.16
N ASN A 135 11.68 -1.99 6.40
CA ASN A 135 11.29 -3.27 6.93
C ASN A 135 9.92 -3.22 7.60
N SER A 136 9.38 -2.03 7.90
CA SER A 136 8.04 -1.87 8.46
C SER A 136 6.94 -2.02 7.41
N TRP A 137 7.22 -1.86 6.11
CA TRP A 137 6.20 -2.05 5.06
C TRP A 137 5.82 -3.53 4.91
N GLU A 138 4.55 -3.83 5.14
CA GLU A 138 3.95 -5.16 5.20
C GLU A 138 2.71 -5.27 4.29
N ILE A 139 2.32 -6.51 3.99
CA ILE A 139 1.11 -6.83 3.20
C ILE A 139 0.19 -7.67 4.08
N GLU A 140 -1.06 -7.26 4.16
CA GLU A 140 -2.15 -8.04 4.72
C GLU A 140 -3.14 -8.40 3.61
N LEU A 141 -3.54 -9.67 3.56
CA LEU A 141 -4.59 -10.15 2.65
C LEU A 141 -5.86 -10.33 3.48
N LEU A 142 -6.98 -9.77 3.00
CA LEU A 142 -8.26 -9.77 3.72
C LEU A 142 -9.28 -10.75 3.12
N ILE A 143 -8.85 -11.52 2.12
CA ILE A 143 -9.54 -12.67 1.50
C ILE A 143 -8.94 -13.98 1.97
#